data_AF-A0A538HJ62-F1
#
_entry.id   AF-A0A538HJ62-F1
#
_cell.length_a   1.000
_cell.length_b   1.000
_cell.length_c   1.000
_cell.angle_alpha   90.00
_cell.angle_beta   90.00
_cell.angle_gamma   90.00
#
_symmetry.space_group_name_H-M   'P 1'
#
loop_
_entity.id
_entity.type
_entity.pdbx_description
1 polymer ?
#
loop_
_entity_poly.entity_id
_entity_poly.type
_entity_poly.pdbx_seq_one_letter_code
_entity_poly.pdbx_strand_id
1 'polypeptide(L)'
;MRRLGVRAEIAAYPRNLEGVELPPGTRARAVSAAELRELYAGAACVVVPQRGQEYPYGSEGGGLTSLLETLAMGRPLVATDRPILRDYVTDGETALVVPPEEPEALAAAIRRVLDDGELARRVGEAGRARVEAELTTRHFAERIAPILRTAEA
;
A
#
# COMPACT_ATOMS: atom_id res chain seq x y z
N MET A 1 0.45 18.02 20.13
CA MET A 1 0.62 17.45 18.76
C MET A 1 1.24 18.49 17.85
N ARG A 2 2.38 18.18 17.21
CA ARG A 2 2.94 19.04 16.15
C ARG A 2 2.01 18.99 14.94
N ARG A 3 1.71 20.15 14.33
CA ARG A 3 1.00 20.19 13.05
C ARG A 3 1.90 19.59 11.97
N LEU A 4 1.34 18.74 11.12
CA LEU A 4 2.06 18.10 10.01
C LEU A 4 2.60 19.10 8.96
N GLY A 5 2.17 20.36 8.98
CA GLY A 5 2.60 21.38 8.03
C GLY A 5 2.11 21.16 6.59
N VAL A 6 1.33 20.10 6.36
CA VAL A 6 0.77 19.71 5.07
C VAL A 6 -0.76 19.65 5.15
N ARG A 7 -1.43 19.83 4.01
CA ARG A 7 -2.86 19.52 3.87
C ARG A 7 -3.01 18.01 3.79
N ALA A 8 -3.87 17.44 4.62
CA ALA A 8 -4.18 16.02 4.61
C ALA A 8 -5.58 15.79 4.03
N GLU A 9 -5.72 14.76 3.21
CA GLU A 9 -7.02 14.30 2.71
C GLU A 9 -7.21 12.84 3.09
N ILE A 10 -8.36 12.52 3.70
CA ILE A 10 -8.77 11.18 4.06
C ILE A 10 -9.81 10.71 3.05
N ALA A 11 -9.41 9.73 2.24
CA ALA A 11 -10.29 9.01 1.33
C ALA A 11 -11.06 7.93 2.11
N ALA A 12 -12.24 8.25 2.62
CA ALA A 12 -13.08 7.32 3.38
C ALA A 12 -14.57 7.66 3.21
N TYR A 13 -15.42 6.64 3.30
CA TYR A 13 -16.86 6.86 3.38
C TYR A 13 -17.24 7.53 4.72
N PRO A 14 -18.24 8.43 4.76
CA PRO A 14 -18.64 9.13 5.99
C PRO A 14 -18.89 8.21 7.19
N ARG A 15 -19.54 7.05 6.96
CA ARG A 15 -19.80 6.03 7.99
C ARG A 15 -18.53 5.52 8.69
N ASN A 16 -17.38 5.56 8.03
CA ASN A 16 -16.11 5.10 8.60
C ASN A 16 -15.45 6.16 9.50
N LEU A 17 -16.00 7.38 9.52
CA LEU A 17 -15.48 8.52 10.27
C LEU A 17 -16.43 8.97 11.38
N GLU A 18 -17.56 8.27 11.57
CA GLU A 18 -18.51 8.58 12.64
C GLU A 18 -17.83 8.45 14.00
N GLY A 19 -17.89 9.51 14.81
CA GLY A 19 -17.24 9.57 16.13
C GLY A 19 -15.72 9.76 16.11
N VAL A 20 -15.10 9.93 14.93
CA VAL A 20 -13.65 10.16 14.81
C VAL A 20 -13.34 11.66 14.77
N GLU A 21 -12.53 12.14 15.71
CA GLU A 21 -12.01 13.51 15.67
C GLU A 21 -10.84 13.61 14.67
N LEU A 22 -11.03 14.38 13.59
CA LEU A 22 -10.01 14.53 12.56
C LEU A 22 -8.95 15.56 12.96
N PRO A 23 -7.66 15.33 12.62
CA PRO A 23 -6.61 16.31 12.89
C PRO A 23 -6.88 17.65 12.19
N PRO A 24 -6.46 18.80 12.76
CA PRO A 24 -6.61 20.10 12.13
C PRO A 24 -5.98 20.16 10.72
N GLY A 25 -6.71 20.72 9.75
CA GLY A 25 -6.25 20.82 8.36
C GLY A 25 -6.49 19.56 7.51
N THR A 26 -7.22 18.59 8.05
CA THR A 26 -7.63 17.38 7.33
C THR A 26 -9.00 17.57 6.68
N ARG A 27 -9.13 17.19 5.40
CA ARG A 27 -10.42 17.04 4.72
C ARG A 27 -10.73 15.57 4.54
N ALA A 28 -11.99 15.19 4.61
CA ALA A 28 -12.41 13.82 4.32
C ALA A 28 -13.44 13.80 3.21
N ARG A 29 -13.34 12.81 2.32
CA ARG A 29 -14.36 12.56 1.29
C ARG A 29 -14.33 11.11 0.84
N ALA A 30 -15.47 10.65 0.33
CA ALA A 30 -15.49 9.43 -0.46
C ALA A 30 -14.79 9.67 -1.81
N VAL A 31 -14.09 8.66 -2.30
CA VAL A 31 -13.44 8.66 -3.62
C VAL A 31 -13.96 7.48 -4.42
N SER A 32 -14.16 7.68 -5.71
CA SER A 32 -14.41 6.58 -6.65
C SER A 32 -13.14 5.77 -6.89
N ALA A 33 -13.29 4.55 -7.41
CA ALA A 33 -12.14 3.74 -7.82
C ALA A 33 -11.29 4.41 -8.91
N ALA A 34 -11.89 5.22 -9.79
CA ALA A 34 -11.15 5.97 -10.79
C ALA A 34 -10.31 7.08 -10.14
N GLU A 35 -10.89 7.89 -9.26
CA GLU A 35 -10.16 8.94 -8.55
C GLU A 35 -9.05 8.38 -7.66
N LEU A 36 -9.27 7.24 -7.00
CA LEU A 36 -8.23 6.59 -6.21
C LEU A 36 -7.02 6.20 -7.08
N ARG A 37 -7.26 5.73 -8.31
CA ARG A 37 -6.16 5.41 -9.25
C ARG A 37 -5.41 6.66 -9.68
N GLU A 38 -6.10 7.77 -9.95
CA GLU A 38 -5.45 9.04 -10.25
C GLU A 38 -4.60 9.54 -9.08
N LEU A 39 -5.09 9.38 -7.84
CA LEU A 39 -4.33 9.71 -6.64
C LEU A 39 -3.05 8.86 -6.53
N TYR A 40 -3.13 7.55 -6.78
CA TYR A 40 -1.94 6.70 -6.81
C TYR A 40 -0.99 7.10 -7.94
N ALA A 41 -1.48 7.31 -9.16
CA ALA A 41 -0.66 7.67 -10.31
C ALA A 41 0.13 8.98 -10.08
N GLY A 42 -0.48 9.96 -9.40
CA GLY A 42 0.15 11.23 -9.04
C GLY A 42 0.98 11.20 -7.75
N ALA A 43 0.93 10.13 -6.96
CA ALA A 43 1.59 10.10 -5.65
C ALA A 43 3.10 9.91 -5.77
N ALA A 44 3.90 10.82 -5.20
CA ALA A 44 5.36 10.68 -5.15
C ALA A 44 5.82 9.38 -4.43
N CYS A 45 5.04 8.92 -3.47
CA CYS A 45 5.19 7.65 -2.78
C CYS A 45 3.83 7.23 -2.23
N VAL A 46 3.52 5.94 -2.23
CA VAL A 46 2.40 5.39 -1.46
C VAL A 46 2.95 4.74 -0.19
N VAL A 47 2.23 4.93 0.91
CA VAL A 47 2.61 4.39 2.21
C VAL A 47 1.51 3.47 2.71
N VAL A 48 1.85 2.24 3.09
CA VAL A 48 0.94 1.27 3.70
C VAL A 48 1.41 1.01 5.14
N PRO A 49 1.03 1.89 6.10
CA PRO A 49 1.42 1.74 7.49
C PRO A 49 0.40 0.90 8.25
N GLN A 50 0.80 -0.30 8.67
CA GLN A 50 -0.02 -1.19 9.49
C GLN A 50 0.57 -1.36 10.88
N ARG A 51 -0.28 -1.74 11.83
CA ARG A 51 0.15 -2.15 13.18
C ARG A 51 0.78 -3.54 13.16
N GLY A 52 1.46 -3.91 14.25
CA GLY A 52 2.05 -5.22 14.45
C GLY A 52 1.04 -6.37 14.42
N GLN A 53 1.56 -7.61 14.40
CA GLN A 53 0.74 -8.83 14.38
C GLN A 53 -0.12 -8.99 15.62
N GLU A 54 0.30 -8.36 16.71
CA GLU A 54 -0.34 -8.39 18.02
C GLU A 54 -1.64 -7.58 18.04
N TYR A 55 -1.89 -6.74 17.03
CA TYR A 55 -3.08 -5.91 16.98
C TYR A 55 -4.34 -6.74 16.68
N PRO A 56 -5.29 -6.87 17.62
CA PRO A 56 -6.38 -7.86 17.53
C PRO A 56 -7.49 -7.48 16.54
N TYR A 57 -7.47 -6.25 16.02
CA TYR A 57 -8.50 -5.71 15.12
C TYR A 57 -7.96 -5.36 13.72
N GLY A 58 -6.84 -5.96 13.31
CA GLY A 58 -6.32 -5.86 11.94
C GLY A 58 -6.69 -7.11 11.16
N SER A 59 -7.38 -6.97 10.03
CA SER A 59 -7.45 -8.10 9.10
C SER A 59 -6.04 -8.39 8.62
N GLU A 60 -5.66 -9.66 8.58
CA GLU A 60 -4.37 -10.05 8.02
C GLU A 60 -4.20 -9.52 6.59
N GLY A 61 -5.29 -9.28 5.85
CA GLY A 61 -5.29 -8.72 4.49
C GLY A 61 -5.43 -7.19 4.35
N GLY A 62 -5.40 -6.41 5.42
CA GLY A 62 -5.48 -4.94 5.31
C GLY A 62 -4.38 -4.38 4.41
N GLY A 63 -4.69 -3.40 3.56
CA GLY A 63 -3.68 -2.72 2.73
C GLY A 63 -3.16 -3.49 1.51
N LEU A 64 -3.48 -4.79 1.34
CA LEU A 64 -3.01 -5.59 0.19
C LEU A 64 -3.45 -5.03 -1.16
N THR A 65 -4.71 -4.59 -1.28
CA THR A 65 -5.20 -3.99 -2.53
C THR A 65 -4.41 -2.73 -2.87
N SER A 66 -4.24 -1.83 -1.91
CA SER A 66 -3.47 -0.59 -2.10
C SER A 66 -2.01 -0.87 -2.45
N LEU A 67 -1.40 -1.87 -1.82
CA LEU A 67 -0.05 -2.33 -2.14
C LEU A 67 0.04 -2.83 -3.58
N LEU A 68 -0.81 -3.78 -3.98
CA LEU A 68 -0.78 -4.36 -5.33
C LEU A 68 -1.09 -3.33 -6.41
N GLU A 69 -2.04 -2.42 -6.17
CA GLU A 69 -2.34 -1.31 -7.08
C GLU A 69 -1.15 -0.35 -7.20
N THR A 70 -0.47 -0.05 -6.10
CA THR A 70 0.75 0.78 -6.10
C THR A 70 1.86 0.15 -6.95
N LEU A 71 2.14 -1.14 -6.71
CA LEU A 71 3.15 -1.89 -7.45
C LEU A 71 2.79 -1.95 -8.93
N ALA A 72 1.54 -2.27 -9.28
CA ALA A 72 1.05 -2.35 -10.65
C ALA A 72 1.22 -1.01 -11.42
N MET A 73 1.10 0.12 -10.72
CA MET A 73 1.30 1.45 -11.28
C MET A 73 2.77 1.88 -11.33
N GLY A 74 3.70 1.04 -10.88
CA GLY A 74 5.13 1.37 -10.81
C GLY A 74 5.43 2.53 -9.88
N ARG A 75 4.60 2.74 -8.85
CA ARG A 75 4.81 3.81 -7.87
C ARG A 75 5.71 3.33 -6.73
N PRO A 76 6.57 4.19 -6.17
CA PRO A 76 7.35 3.84 -4.99
C PRO A 76 6.43 3.50 -3.81
N LEU A 77 6.76 2.40 -3.12
CA LEU A 77 6.00 1.89 -1.98
C LEU A 77 6.87 1.88 -0.72
N VAL A 78 6.33 2.41 0.37
CA VAL A 78 6.81 2.17 1.73
C VAL A 78 5.74 1.36 2.47
N ALA A 79 6.08 0.20 3.01
CA ALA A 79 5.15 -0.66 3.71
C ALA A 79 5.71 -1.10 5.07
N THR A 80 4.83 -1.39 6.03
CA THR A 80 5.26 -1.99 7.30
C THR A 80 5.50 -3.49 7.14
N ASP A 81 6.48 -4.03 7.86
CA ASP A 81 6.81 -5.44 7.89
C ASP A 81 5.67 -6.24 8.54
N ARG A 82 4.87 -6.87 7.69
CA ARG A 82 3.73 -7.71 8.02
C ARG A 82 3.97 -9.05 7.31
N PRO A 83 3.80 -10.20 7.98
CA PRO A 83 4.01 -11.51 7.36
C PRO A 83 3.30 -11.67 6.01
N ILE A 84 2.05 -11.20 5.92
CA ILE A 84 1.25 -11.30 4.70
C ILE A 84 1.78 -10.48 3.52
N LEU A 85 2.58 -9.43 3.77
CA LEU A 85 3.09 -8.57 2.70
C LEU A 85 4.39 -9.15 2.10
N ARG A 86 5.09 -10.01 2.83
CA ARG A 86 6.38 -10.58 2.42
C ARG A 86 6.28 -11.45 1.16
N ASP A 87 5.10 -11.98 0.87
CA ASP A 87 4.84 -12.74 -0.36
C ASP A 87 4.72 -11.83 -1.60
N TYR A 88 4.52 -10.52 -1.41
CA TYR A 88 4.26 -9.56 -2.48
C TYR A 88 5.41 -8.57 -2.69
N VAL A 89 6.18 -8.27 -1.64
CA VAL A 89 7.27 -7.29 -1.69
C VAL A 89 8.58 -7.80 -1.09
N THR A 90 9.69 -7.33 -1.64
CA THR A 90 11.04 -7.53 -1.13
C THR A 90 11.67 -6.18 -0.78
N ASP A 91 12.18 -6.06 0.45
CA ASP A 91 12.78 -4.82 0.95
C ASP A 91 13.99 -4.38 0.13
N GLY A 92 14.04 -3.09 -0.22
CA GLY A 92 15.07 -2.48 -1.05
C GLY A 92 14.98 -2.81 -2.54
N GLU A 93 14.18 -3.81 -2.92
CA GLU A 93 14.01 -4.24 -4.31
C GLU A 93 12.70 -3.72 -4.91
N THR A 94 11.55 -4.11 -4.35
CA THR A 94 10.22 -3.74 -4.89
C THR A 94 9.48 -2.73 -3.99
N ALA A 95 9.98 -2.50 -2.78
CA ALA A 95 9.45 -1.55 -1.80
C ALA A 95 10.53 -1.22 -0.76
N LEU A 96 10.31 -0.19 0.06
CA LEU A 96 11.00 -0.07 1.35
C LEU A 96 10.10 -0.64 2.45
N VAL A 97 10.64 -1.56 3.25
CA VAL A 97 9.90 -2.22 4.33
C VAL A 97 10.45 -1.74 5.67
N VAL A 98 9.56 -1.30 6.57
CA VAL A 98 9.92 -0.77 7.89
C VAL A 98 9.21 -1.52 9.01
N PRO A 99 9.74 -1.58 10.24
CA PRO A 99 9.01 -2.17 11.36
C PRO A 99 7.66 -1.47 11.60
N PRO A 100 6.62 -2.20 12.03
CA PRO A 100 5.36 -1.59 12.44
C PRO A 100 5.54 -0.75 13.69
N GLU A 101 4.70 0.27 13.86
CA GLU A 101 4.65 1.11 15.08
C GLU A 101 5.98 1.82 15.42
N GLU A 102 6.85 2.01 14.43
CA GLU A 102 8.09 2.79 14.49
C GLU A 102 7.99 4.05 13.59
N PRO A 103 7.41 5.17 14.08
CA PRO A 103 7.17 6.38 13.29
C PRO A 103 8.44 6.98 12.68
N GLU A 104 9.56 6.91 13.39
CA GLU A 104 10.86 7.43 12.97
C GLU A 104 11.40 6.65 11.76
N ALA A 105 11.27 5.32 11.79
CA ALA A 105 11.65 4.44 10.67
C ALA A 105 10.76 4.71 9.44
N LEU A 106 9.45 4.82 9.65
CA LEU A 106 8.50 5.16 8.59
C LEU A 106 8.82 6.51 7.95
N ALA A 107 9.05 7.53 8.76
CA ALA A 107 9.42 8.87 8.29
C ALA A 107 10.76 8.88 7.55
N ALA A 108 11.74 8.07 7.99
CA ALA A 108 13.03 7.95 7.31
C ALA A 108 12.90 7.29 5.94
N ALA A 109 12.11 6.21 5.82
CA ALA A 109 11.86 5.55 4.55
C ALA A 109 11.11 6.45 3.57
N ILE A 110 10.09 7.18 4.02
CA ILE A 110 9.37 8.16 3.19
C ILE A 110 10.34 9.23 2.68
N ARG A 111 11.15 9.84 3.55
CA ARG A 111 12.15 10.85 3.14
C ARG A 111 13.13 10.29 2.12
N ARG A 112 13.65 9.09 2.37
CA ARG A 112 14.58 8.42 1.44
C ARG A 112 13.99 8.26 0.04
N VAL A 113 12.73 7.86 -0.08
CA VAL A 113 12.05 7.74 -1.38
C VAL A 113 11.83 9.10 -2.04
N LEU A 114 11.52 10.13 -1.27
CA LEU A 114 11.29 11.48 -1.81
C LEU A 114 12.58 12.19 -2.23
N ASP A 115 13.68 11.93 -1.53
CA ASP A 115 14.98 12.58 -1.75
C ASP A 115 15.83 11.84 -2.81
N ASP A 116 15.63 10.54 -3.00
CA ASP A 116 16.38 9.70 -3.95
C ASP A 116 15.47 9.24 -5.11
N GLY A 117 15.45 10.04 -6.18
CA GLY A 117 14.63 9.76 -7.36
C GLY A 117 15.05 8.51 -8.14
N GLU A 118 16.33 8.11 -8.07
CA GLU A 118 16.82 6.89 -8.73
C GLU A 118 16.31 5.66 -7.97
N LEU A 119 16.43 5.65 -6.65
CA LEU A 119 15.86 4.62 -5.80
C LEU A 119 14.35 4.50 -6.03
N ALA A 120 13.62 5.62 -6.00
CA ALA A 120 12.18 5.65 -6.18
C ALA A 120 11.76 5.01 -7.52
N ARG A 121 12.42 5.41 -8.61
CA ARG A 121 12.18 4.84 -9.94
C ARG A 121 12.48 3.35 -9.97
N ARG A 122 13.64 2.93 -9.45
CA ARG A 122 14.07 1.53 -9.44
C ARG A 122 13.10 0.63 -8.69
N VAL A 123 12.70 1.00 -7.46
CA VAL A 123 11.80 0.16 -6.67
C VAL A 123 10.39 0.12 -7.25
N GLY A 124 9.92 1.23 -7.82
CA GLY A 124 8.64 1.29 -8.52
C GLY A 124 8.61 0.38 -9.76
N GLU A 125 9.63 0.46 -10.62
CA GLU A 125 9.75 -0.39 -11.81
C GLU A 125 9.86 -1.87 -11.46
N ALA A 126 10.68 -2.21 -10.46
CA ALA A 126 10.80 -3.59 -9.99
C ALA A 126 9.48 -4.12 -9.41
N GLY A 127 8.76 -3.31 -8.63
CA GLY A 127 7.43 -3.63 -8.13
C GLY A 127 6.42 -3.91 -9.25
N ARG A 128 6.44 -3.09 -10.30
CA ARG A 128 5.59 -3.31 -11.47
C ARG A 128 5.93 -4.59 -12.21
N ALA A 129 7.22 -4.82 -12.47
CA ALA A 129 7.70 -6.04 -13.12
C ALA A 129 7.27 -7.30 -12.35
N ARG A 130 7.37 -7.25 -11.01
CA ARG A 130 6.93 -8.32 -10.11
C ARG A 130 5.43 -8.62 -10.24
N VAL A 131 4.59 -7.58 -10.32
CA VAL A 131 3.14 -7.74 -10.50
C VAL A 131 2.82 -8.34 -11.86
N GLU A 132 3.38 -7.78 -12.94
CA GLU A 132 3.16 -8.24 -14.30
C GLU A 132 3.59 -9.71 -14.49
N ALA A 133 4.65 -10.13 -13.80
CA ALA A 133 5.19 -11.48 -13.89
C ALA A 133 4.37 -12.55 -13.14
N GLU A 134 3.71 -12.23 -12.01
CA GLU A 134 3.10 -13.31 -11.20
C GLU A 134 1.84 -12.92 -10.40
N LEU A 135 1.57 -11.63 -10.18
CA LEU A 135 0.53 -11.19 -9.22
C LEU A 135 -0.73 -10.66 -9.91
N THR A 136 -0.89 -10.93 -11.21
CA THR A 136 -2.09 -10.53 -11.96
C THR A 136 -3.26 -11.49 -11.70
N THR A 137 -4.48 -11.00 -11.93
CA THR A 137 -5.69 -11.84 -11.90
C THR A 137 -5.66 -12.97 -12.94
N ARG A 138 -4.91 -12.79 -14.03
CA ARG A 138 -4.64 -13.86 -15.01
C ARG A 138 -3.86 -15.00 -14.36
N HIS A 139 -2.72 -14.71 -13.72
CA HIS A 139 -1.92 -15.73 -13.04
C HIS A 139 -2.72 -16.41 -11.93
N PHE A 140 -3.54 -15.66 -11.19
CA PHE A 140 -4.47 -16.25 -10.22
C PHE A 140 -5.46 -17.22 -10.87
N ALA A 141 -6.12 -16.81 -11.96
CA ALA A 141 -7.07 -17.65 -12.69
C ALA A 141 -6.41 -18.92 -13.26
N GLU A 142 -5.19 -18.81 -13.79
CA GLU A 142 -4.40 -19.94 -14.30
C GLU A 142 -4.07 -20.96 -13.20
N ARG A 143 -3.85 -20.52 -11.95
CA ARG A 143 -3.59 -21.39 -10.79
C ARG A 143 -4.85 -22.05 -10.23
N ILE A 144 -5.98 -21.34 -10.25
CA ILE A 144 -7.24 -21.83 -9.67
C ILE A 144 -8.02 -22.72 -10.64
N ALA A 145 -7.99 -22.45 -11.95
CA ALA A 145 -8.79 -23.18 -12.94
C ALA A 145 -8.60 -24.71 -12.90
N PRO A 146 -7.39 -25.28 -12.75
CA PRO A 146 -7.22 -26.73 -12.62
C PRO A 146 -7.89 -27.32 -11.38
N ILE A 147 -7.84 -26.61 -10.25
CA ILE A 147 -8.43 -27.04 -8.97
C ILE A 147 -9.94 -27.13 -9.09
N LEU A 148 -10.57 -26.12 -9.69
CA LEU A 148 -12.02 -26.08 -9.88
C LEU A 148 -12.50 -27.22 -10.80
N ARG A 149 -11.73 -27.57 -11.84
CA ARG A 149 -12.06 -28.69 -12.73
C ARG A 149 -11.98 -30.05 -12.03
N THR A 150 -11.09 -30.22 -11.05
CA THR A 150 -10.98 -31.47 -10.28
C THR A 150 -12.14 -31.63 -9.29
N ALA A 151 -12.74 -30.54 -8.82
CA ALA A 151 -13.88 -30.57 -7.90
C ALA A 151 -15.22 -30.91 -8.60
N GLU A 152 -15.26 -30.86 -9.94
CA GLU A 152 -16.44 -31.21 -10.74
C GLU A 152 -16.48 -32.69 -11.17
N ALA A 153 -15.42 -33.46 -10.87
CA ALA A 153 -15.29 -34.90 -11.18
C ALA A 153 -15.46 -35.77 -9.93
#